data_AF-A0A2H1HV59-F1
#
_entry.id   AF-A0A2H1HV59-F1
#
_cell.length_a   1.000
_cell.length_b   1.000
_cell.length_c   1.000
_cell.angle_alpha   90.00
_cell.angle_beta   90.00
_cell.angle_gamma   90.00
#
_symmetry.space_group_name_H-M   'P 1'
#
loop_
_entity.id
_entity.type
_entity.pdbx_description
1 polymer ?
#
loop_
_entity_poly.entity_id
_entity_poly.type
_entity_poly.pdbx_seq_one_letter_code
_entity_poly.pdbx_strand_id
1 'polypeptide(L)'
;MSQTELADEVKKRGWGEARQAIISRIELGEREVRLGEAYLIAQVLGMSVEAMAAPDDVHLLLRDLDSNAAQVKDQVGTVTKNLEILSRYVDHLRADRERALAYLEDQATTPHADSIQRAVDSADEALSEAAKVGG
;
A
#
# COMPACT_ATOMS: atom_id res chain seq x y z
N MET A 1 -32.82 -1.93 0.48
CA MET A 1 -33.91 -1.59 -0.46
C MET A 1 -35.12 -2.43 -0.10
N SER A 2 -36.29 -1.84 0.00
CA SER A 2 -37.56 -2.55 0.21
C SER A 2 -38.13 -3.09 -1.10
N GLN A 3 -39.05 -4.05 -1.04
CA GLN A 3 -39.72 -4.60 -2.23
C GLN A 3 -40.50 -3.54 -3.03
N THR A 4 -41.09 -2.56 -2.35
CA THR A 4 -41.79 -1.43 -2.98
C THR A 4 -40.82 -0.54 -3.75
N GLU A 5 -39.69 -0.19 -3.12
CA GLU A 5 -38.64 0.61 -3.78
C GLU A 5 -38.06 -0.13 -5.00
N LEU A 6 -37.83 -1.45 -4.89
CA LEU A 6 -37.35 -2.25 -6.02
C LEU A 6 -38.36 -2.26 -7.16
N ALA A 7 -39.66 -2.46 -6.85
CA ALA A 7 -40.73 -2.43 -7.85
C ALA A 7 -40.80 -1.08 -8.57
N ASP A 8 -40.68 0.02 -7.83
CA ASP A 8 -40.69 1.37 -8.41
C ASP A 8 -39.47 1.62 -9.30
N GLU A 9 -38.28 1.18 -8.90
CA GLU A 9 -37.06 1.34 -9.69
C GLU A 9 -37.07 0.51 -10.99
N VAL A 10 -37.46 -0.76 -10.95
CA VAL A 10 -37.54 -1.56 -12.19
C VAL A 10 -38.66 -1.08 -13.11
N LYS A 11 -39.73 -0.50 -12.55
CA LYS A 11 -40.81 0.12 -13.33
C LYS A 11 -40.33 1.35 -14.09
N LYS A 12 -39.54 2.22 -13.45
CA LYS A 12 -38.89 3.38 -14.11
C LYS A 12 -37.99 2.94 -15.28
N ARG A 13 -37.48 1.70 -15.24
CA ARG A 13 -36.60 1.13 -16.28
C ARG A 13 -37.32 0.33 -17.36
N GLY A 14 -38.66 0.36 -17.36
CA GLY A 14 -39.46 -0.19 -18.45
C GLY A 14 -40.28 -1.43 -18.10
N TRP A 15 -40.20 -1.95 -16.86
CA TRP A 15 -41.07 -3.04 -16.43
C TRP A 15 -42.40 -2.50 -15.87
N GLY A 16 -43.30 -2.11 -16.77
CA GLY A 16 -44.55 -1.42 -16.43
C GLY A 16 -45.49 -2.19 -15.47
N GLU A 17 -45.43 -3.52 -15.48
CA GLU A 17 -46.25 -4.39 -14.63
C GLU A 17 -45.69 -4.57 -13.21
N ALA A 18 -44.45 -4.13 -12.94
CA ALA A 18 -43.82 -4.33 -11.64
C ALA A 18 -44.64 -3.72 -10.49
N ARG A 19 -44.88 -4.55 -9.48
CA ARG A 19 -45.61 -4.24 -8.25
C ARG A 19 -44.96 -5.00 -7.10
N GLN A 20 -45.02 -4.46 -5.88
CA GLN A 20 -44.46 -5.11 -4.69
C GLN A 20 -44.95 -6.57 -4.52
N ALA A 21 -46.22 -6.86 -4.80
CA ALA A 21 -46.76 -8.21 -4.76
C ALA A 21 -46.09 -9.18 -5.77
N ILE A 22 -45.69 -8.70 -6.96
CA ILE A 22 -44.98 -9.51 -7.95
C ILE A 22 -43.56 -9.79 -7.47
N ILE A 23 -42.87 -8.77 -6.95
CA ILE A 23 -41.53 -8.91 -6.37
C ILE A 23 -41.55 -9.93 -5.23
N SER A 24 -42.51 -9.82 -4.31
CA SER A 24 -42.68 -10.78 -3.20
C SER A 24 -42.85 -12.22 -3.70
N ARG A 25 -43.71 -12.45 -4.70
CA ARG A 25 -43.89 -13.79 -5.29
C ARG A 25 -42.65 -14.32 -6.00
N ILE A 26 -41.85 -13.43 -6.59
CA ILE A 26 -40.56 -13.80 -7.19
C ILE A 26 -39.57 -14.22 -6.11
N GLU A 27 -39.44 -13.43 -5.03
CA GLU A 27 -38.55 -13.75 -3.91
C GLU A 27 -38.94 -15.06 -3.21
N LEU A 28 -40.22 -15.40 -3.18
CA LEU A 28 -40.72 -16.68 -2.67
C LEU A 28 -40.60 -17.85 -3.65
N GLY A 29 -40.17 -17.61 -4.89
CA GLY A 29 -40.08 -18.64 -5.94
C GLY A 29 -41.44 -19.08 -6.51
N GLU A 30 -42.53 -18.37 -6.19
CA GLU A 30 -43.89 -18.67 -6.66
C GLU A 30 -44.20 -18.14 -8.07
N ARG A 31 -43.27 -17.38 -8.66
CA ARG A 31 -43.35 -16.85 -10.02
C ARG A 31 -41.99 -16.89 -10.67
N GLU A 32 -41.92 -17.53 -11.83
CA GLU A 32 -40.73 -17.48 -12.69
C GLU A 32 -40.46 -16.06 -13.20
N VAL A 33 -39.18 -15.71 -13.31
CA VAL A 33 -38.72 -14.41 -13.80
C VAL A 33 -38.27 -14.57 -15.25
N ARG A 34 -38.78 -13.74 -16.15
CA ARG A 34 -38.31 -13.73 -17.55
C ARG A 34 -36.94 -13.08 -17.64
N LEU A 35 -36.13 -13.46 -18.61
CA LEU A 35 -34.75 -12.92 -18.75
C LEU A 35 -34.70 -11.39 -18.81
N GLY A 36 -35.63 -10.74 -19.52
CA GLY A 36 -35.70 -9.27 -19.57
C GLY A 36 -36.05 -8.62 -18.23
N GLU A 37 -36.87 -9.30 -17.41
CA GLU A 37 -37.21 -8.84 -16.05
C GLU A 37 -36.01 -9.03 -15.11
N ALA A 38 -35.35 -10.19 -15.18
CA ALA A 38 -34.14 -10.50 -14.42
C ALA A 38 -33.02 -9.49 -14.70
N TYR A 39 -32.84 -9.10 -15.96
CA TYR A 39 -31.87 -8.08 -16.35
C TYR A 39 -32.14 -6.72 -15.69
N LEU A 40 -33.41 -6.29 -15.64
CA LEU A 40 -33.79 -5.03 -15.00
C LEU A 40 -33.60 -5.08 -13.47
N ILE A 41 -33.93 -6.21 -12.84
CA ILE A 41 -33.68 -6.42 -11.40
C ILE A 41 -32.17 -6.36 -11.13
N ALA A 42 -31.37 -7.09 -11.92
CA ALA A 42 -29.91 -7.15 -11.79
C ALA A 42 -29.27 -5.74 -11.89
N GLN A 43 -29.71 -4.92 -12.85
CA GLN A 43 -29.25 -3.53 -12.96
C GLN A 43 -29.58 -2.68 -11.74
N VAL A 44 -30.78 -2.83 -11.16
CA VAL A 44 -31.17 -2.07 -9.96
C VAL A 44 -30.37 -2.51 -8.73
N LEU A 45 -30.10 -3.82 -8.62
CA LEU A 45 -29.31 -4.37 -7.52
C LEU A 45 -27.80 -4.19 -7.70
N GLY A 46 -27.35 -3.71 -8.87
CA GLY A 46 -25.94 -3.50 -9.17
C GLY A 46 -25.14 -4.80 -9.30
N MET A 47 -25.78 -5.89 -9.72
CA MET A 47 -25.15 -7.21 -9.90
C MET A 47 -25.47 -7.80 -11.27
N SER A 48 -24.81 -8.90 -11.65
CA SER A 48 -25.10 -9.58 -12.93
C SER A 48 -26.26 -10.59 -12.79
N VAL A 49 -26.88 -10.94 -13.92
CA VAL A 49 -27.94 -11.97 -13.95
C VAL A 49 -27.38 -13.34 -13.59
N GLU A 50 -26.13 -13.62 -13.98
CA GLU A 50 -25.40 -14.83 -13.60
C GLU A 50 -25.20 -14.90 -12.09
N ALA A 51 -24.90 -13.76 -11.46
CA ALA A 51 -24.82 -13.70 -10.01
C ALA A 51 -26.18 -14.02 -9.40
N MET A 52 -27.28 -13.40 -9.85
CA MET A 52 -28.62 -13.71 -9.34
C MET A 52 -29.08 -15.17 -9.50
N ALA A 53 -28.55 -15.87 -10.50
CA ALA A 53 -28.85 -17.29 -10.75
C ALA A 53 -27.88 -18.24 -10.04
N ALA A 54 -26.87 -17.71 -9.35
CA ALA A 54 -25.89 -18.51 -8.65
C ALA A 54 -26.56 -19.20 -7.44
N PRO A 55 -26.20 -20.46 -7.14
CA PRO A 55 -26.62 -21.09 -5.89
C PRO A 55 -26.20 -20.24 -4.68
N ASP A 56 -26.99 -20.26 -3.61
CA ASP A 56 -26.71 -19.46 -2.39
C ASP A 56 -25.29 -19.65 -1.84
N ASP A 57 -24.75 -20.87 -1.96
CA ASP A 57 -23.38 -21.19 -1.55
C ASP A 57 -22.32 -20.41 -2.36
N VAL A 58 -22.59 -20.16 -3.65
CA VAL A 58 -21.72 -19.39 -4.54
C VAL A 58 -21.79 -17.90 -4.23
N HIS A 59 -22.95 -17.40 -3.79
CA HIS A 59 -23.09 -16.01 -3.35
C HIS A 59 -22.24 -15.68 -2.12
N LEU A 60 -22.21 -16.59 -1.14
CA LEU A 60 -21.36 -16.45 0.04
C LEU A 60 -19.88 -16.42 -0.36
N LEU A 61 -19.48 -17.35 -1.23
CA LEU A 61 -18.12 -17.40 -1.78
C LEU A 61 -17.72 -16.12 -2.52
N LEU A 62 -18.57 -15.57 -3.38
CA LEU A 62 -18.29 -14.34 -4.12
C LEU A 62 -18.15 -13.13 -3.18
N ARG A 63 -19.01 -13.03 -2.17
CA ARG A 63 -18.95 -11.97 -1.16
C ARG A 63 -17.67 -12.05 -0.31
N ASP A 64 -17.28 -13.26 0.07
CA ASP A 64 -16.02 -13.50 0.78
C ASP A 64 -14.81 -13.13 -0.10
N LEU A 65 -14.88 -13.46 -1.40
CA LEU A 65 -13.85 -13.10 -2.36
C LEU A 65 -13.69 -11.58 -2.49
N ASP A 66 -14.79 -10.84 -2.60
CA ASP A 66 -14.79 -9.37 -2.66
C ASP A 66 -14.25 -8.75 -1.37
N SER A 67 -14.65 -9.28 -0.21
CA SER A 67 -14.15 -8.84 1.09
C SER A 67 -12.64 -9.09 1.22
N ASN A 68 -12.17 -10.26 0.82
CA ASN A 68 -10.76 -10.61 0.82
C ASN A 68 -9.97 -9.72 -0.15
N ALA A 69 -10.49 -9.46 -1.34
CA ALA A 69 -9.86 -8.56 -2.30
C ALA A 69 -9.72 -7.14 -1.74
N ALA A 70 -10.76 -6.62 -1.08
CA ALA A 70 -10.72 -5.32 -0.42
C ALA A 70 -9.67 -5.29 0.71
N GLN A 71 -9.60 -6.33 1.53
CA GLN A 71 -8.61 -6.44 2.61
C GLN A 71 -7.18 -6.49 2.08
N VAL A 72 -6.92 -7.30 1.04
CA VAL A 72 -5.61 -7.38 0.40
C VAL A 72 -5.20 -6.03 -0.17
N LYS A 73 -6.12 -5.31 -0.81
CA LYS A 73 -5.85 -3.97 -1.35
C LYS A 73 -5.44 -2.98 -0.24
N ASP A 74 -6.12 -3.00 0.90
CA ASP A 74 -5.78 -2.14 2.04
C ASP A 74 -4.41 -2.49 2.65
N GLN A 75 -4.12 -3.79 2.80
CA GLN A 75 -2.83 -4.27 3.26
C GLN A 75 -1.69 -3.85 2.34
N VAL A 76 -1.87 -3.97 1.02
CA VAL A 76 -0.88 -3.50 0.02
C VAL A 76 -0.67 -1.99 0.15
N GLY A 77 -1.73 -1.20 0.36
CA GLY A 77 -1.62 0.23 0.60
C GLY A 77 -0.81 0.56 1.87
N THR A 78 -1.00 -0.20 2.94
CA THR A 78 -0.25 -0.05 4.20
C THR A 78 1.23 -0.41 4.03
N VAL A 79 1.53 -1.53 3.36
CA VAL A 79 2.91 -1.93 3.07
C VAL A 79 3.63 -0.89 2.22
N THR A 80 2.95 -0.32 1.22
CA THR A 80 3.52 0.71 0.35
C THR A 80 3.92 1.95 1.15
N LYS A 81 3.03 2.45 2.03
CA LYS A 81 3.34 3.59 2.92
C LYS A 81 4.51 3.30 3.84
N ASN A 82 4.59 2.08 4.39
CA ASN A 82 5.70 1.68 5.26
C ASN A 82 7.02 1.64 4.49
N LEU A 83 7.02 1.16 3.24
CA LEU A 83 8.20 1.17 2.38
C LEU A 83 8.66 2.60 2.06
N GLU A 84 7.75 3.54 1.82
CA GLU A 84 8.08 4.95 1.62
C GLU A 84 8.72 5.61 2.87
N ILE A 85 8.24 5.24 4.07
CA ILE A 85 8.82 5.70 5.33
C ILE A 85 10.24 5.14 5.48
N LEU A 86 10.42 3.84 5.25
CA LEU A 86 11.73 3.18 5.34
C LEU A 86 12.72 3.74 4.32
N SER A 87 12.28 3.99 3.09
CA SER A 87 13.13 4.62 2.06
C SER A 87 13.65 5.97 2.52
N ARG A 88 12.77 6.84 3.04
CA ARG A 88 13.17 8.14 3.58
C ARG A 88 14.16 8.01 4.74
N TYR A 89 13.95 7.04 5.62
CA TYR A 89 14.87 6.80 6.72
C TYR A 89 16.26 6.36 6.24
N VAL A 90 16.33 5.47 5.24
CA VAL A 90 17.59 5.06 4.62
C VAL A 90 18.31 6.24 3.97
N ASP A 91 17.58 7.12 3.28
CA ASP A 91 18.16 8.32 2.67
C ASP A 91 18.71 9.28 3.72
N HIS A 92 18.01 9.47 4.84
CA HIS A 92 18.52 10.24 5.98
C HIS A 92 19.80 9.66 6.56
N LEU A 93 19.85 8.34 6.79
CA LEU A 93 21.05 7.68 7.31
C LEU A 93 22.25 7.80 6.35
N ARG A 94 22.01 7.75 5.04
CA ARG A 94 23.06 7.97 4.03
C ARG A 94 23.59 9.39 4.10
N ALA A 95 22.72 10.40 4.18
CA ALA A 95 23.13 11.80 4.32
C ALA A 95 23.87 12.07 5.64
N ASP A 96 23.47 11.44 6.74
CA ASP A 96 24.17 11.53 8.03
C ASP A 96 25.57 10.93 7.94
N ARG A 97 25.70 9.77 7.30
CA ARG A 97 26.99 9.12 7.06
C ARG A 97 27.91 9.99 6.21
N GLU A 98 27.41 10.56 5.11
CA GLU A 98 28.19 11.44 4.24
C GLU A 98 28.69 12.69 4.99
N ARG A 99 27.82 13.31 5.80
CA ARG A 99 28.20 14.43 6.66
C ARG A 99 29.27 14.06 7.68
N ALA A 100 29.16 12.89 8.30
CA ALA A 100 30.16 12.40 9.24
C ALA A 100 31.51 12.14 8.57
N LEU A 101 31.52 11.57 7.36
CA LEU A 101 32.74 11.36 6.59
C LEU A 101 33.40 12.69 6.20
N ALA A 102 32.64 13.65 5.70
CA ALA A 102 33.15 14.98 5.37
C ALA A 102 33.75 15.70 6.59
N TYR A 103 33.13 15.56 7.77
CA TYR A 103 33.66 16.10 9.02
C TYR A 103 35.01 15.47 9.40
N LEU A 104 35.15 14.15 9.25
CA LEU A 104 36.41 13.45 9.53
C LEU A 104 37.50 13.82 8.51
N GLU A 105 37.16 14.00 7.24
CA GLU A 105 38.09 14.46 6.21
C GLU A 105 38.60 15.88 6.48
N ASP A 106 37.71 16.80 6.88
CA ASP A 106 38.07 18.17 7.28
C ASP A 106 39.00 18.20 8.51
N GLN A 107 38.72 17.34 9.51
CA GLN A 107 39.61 17.16 10.67
C GLN A 107 40.98 16.56 10.31
N ALA A 108 41.03 15.66 9.34
CA ALA A 108 42.29 15.07 8.87
C ALA A 108 43.13 16.06 8.05
N THR A 109 42.50 17.06 7.43
CA THR A 109 43.14 18.10 6.60
C THR A 109 43.45 19.39 7.35
N THR A 110 43.04 19.52 8.62
CA THR A 110 43.40 20.68 9.47
C THR A 110 44.80 20.51 10.14
N PRO A 111 45.43 21.60 10.65
CA PRO A 111 46.88 21.73 10.94
C PRO A 111 47.53 20.73 11.92
N HIS A 112 46.77 19.81 12.49
CA HIS A 112 47.29 18.78 13.39
C HIS A 112 48.15 17.75 12.66
N ALA A 113 47.83 17.41 11.40
CA ALA A 113 48.68 16.57 10.57
C ALA A 113 50.09 17.17 10.39
N ASP A 114 50.16 18.47 10.07
CA ASP A 114 51.43 19.17 9.92
C ASP A 114 52.18 19.38 11.24
N SER A 115 51.47 19.54 12.36
CA SER A 115 52.12 19.64 13.67
C SER A 115 52.67 18.31 14.17
N ILE A 116 51.97 17.21 13.86
CA ILE A 116 52.42 15.85 14.17
C ILE A 116 53.62 15.52 13.30
N GLN A 117 53.58 15.82 11.99
CA GLN A 117 54.71 15.60 11.09
C GLN A 117 55.94 16.38 11.53
N ARG A 118 55.79 17.67 11.88
CA ARG A 118 56.91 18.47 12.42
C ARG A 118 57.45 17.94 13.74
N ALA A 119 56.60 17.41 14.61
CA ALA A 119 57.04 16.80 15.87
C ALA A 119 57.80 15.48 15.64
N VAL A 120 57.37 14.68 14.64
CA VAL A 120 58.08 13.47 14.22
C VAL A 120 59.44 13.81 13.62
N ASP A 121 59.49 14.76 12.67
CA ASP A 121 60.74 15.18 12.02
C ASP A 121 61.74 15.74 13.06
N SER A 122 61.25 16.53 14.03
CA SER A 122 62.08 17.06 15.13
C SER A 122 62.59 15.97 16.08
N ALA A 123 61.82 14.91 16.32
CA ALA A 123 62.23 13.80 17.17
C ALA A 123 63.32 12.94 16.48
N ASP A 124 63.18 12.72 15.16
CA ASP A 124 64.17 11.99 14.37
C ASP A 124 65.50 12.75 14.27
N GLU A 125 65.47 14.08 14.13
CA GLU A 125 66.67 14.92 14.13
C GLU A 125 67.41 14.85 15.49
N ALA A 126 66.68 14.96 16.60
CA ALA A 126 67.25 14.85 17.95
C ALA A 126 67.86 13.45 18.22
N LEU A 127 67.23 12.38 17.72
CA LEU A 127 67.78 11.02 17.82
C LEU A 127 69.06 10.86 16.98
N SER A 128 69.10 11.44 15.79
CA SER A 128 70.29 11.44 14.92
C SER A 128 71.46 12.21 15.54
N GLU A 129 71.21 13.35 16.20
CA GLU A 129 72.24 14.08 16.94
C GLU A 129 72.75 13.33 18.17
N ALA A 130 71.84 12.74 18.96
CA ALA A 130 72.23 11.94 20.13
C ALA A 130 73.09 10.73 19.74
N ALA A 131 72.80 10.09 18.59
CA ALA A 131 73.60 9.00 18.06
C ALA A 131 75.00 9.43 17.61
N LYS A 132 75.19 10.69 17.18
CA LYS A 132 76.51 11.24 16.78
C LYS A 132 77.38 11.64 17.97
N VAL A 133 76.79 11.97 19.11
CA VAL A 133 77.51 12.37 20.34
C VAL A 133 77.90 11.17 21.20
N GLY A 134 77.23 10.03 21.03
CA GLY A 134 77.43 8.80 21.82
C GLY A 134 78.39 7.75 21.23
N GLY A 135 79.04 8.01 20.09
CA GLY A 135 80.01 7.11 19.44
C GLY A 135 81.38 7.75 19.30
#